data_AF-A0A533VR81-F1
#
_entry.id   AF-A0A533VR81-F1
#
_cell.length_a   1.000
_cell.length_b   1.000
_cell.length_c   1.000
_cell.angle_alpha   90.00
_cell.angle_beta   90.00
_cell.angle_gamma   90.00
#
_symmetry.space_group_name_H-M   'P 1'
#
loop_
_entity.id
_entity.type
_entity.pdbx_description
1 polymer ?
#
loop_
_entity_poly.entity_id
_entity_poly.type
_entity_poly.pdbx_seq_one_letter_code
_entity_poly.pdbx_strand_id
1 'polypeptide(L)'
;MEKIDLRFTLRQSFLRADGRYYLPLPKLNRLQQETIAARLKRIGFRVHGGKRSRAYSSSGFIHVGGSGLATSNMDLFDPLVPLIPELLRVKREEVALDELASMYFAAKRRGGVLQLRLRVRAESLGLWRKLRAEGESLLTPDEAAVMKLLLKDARGGVEAVTDYPTEGSRVTQIGRRPYYLSTIDPEEFASNLRTIEGPRRRNAYLPRSATLSLRSSRPPTRSELLRVLGSLDEWCCFTPE
;
A
#
# COMPACT_ATOMS: atom_id res chain seq x y z
N MET A 1 -31.62 -2.58 -0.02
CA MET A 1 -30.16 -2.71 -0.02
C MET A 1 -29.62 -1.37 0.44
N GLU A 2 -29.13 -1.25 1.68
CA GLU A 2 -28.49 -0.01 2.13
C GLU A 2 -27.33 0.30 1.18
N LYS A 3 -27.34 1.51 0.61
CA LYS A 3 -26.25 2.00 -0.22
C LYS A 3 -25.11 2.34 0.74
N ILE A 4 -24.17 1.42 0.90
CA ILE A 4 -22.96 1.67 1.66
C ILE A 4 -22.13 2.62 0.78
N ASP A 5 -22.17 3.91 1.09
CA ASP A 5 -21.30 4.90 0.48
C ASP A 5 -19.89 4.67 1.04
N LEU A 6 -19.16 3.77 0.40
CA LEU A 6 -17.75 3.58 0.70
C LEU A 6 -17.05 4.90 0.37
N ARG A 7 -16.29 5.45 1.32
CA ARG A 7 -15.44 6.62 1.07
C ARG A 7 -14.24 6.30 0.16
N PHE A 8 -14.15 5.05 -0.31
CA PHE A 8 -13.07 4.55 -1.14
C PHE A 8 -13.54 3.64 -2.28
N THR A 9 -12.76 3.64 -3.35
CA THR A 9 -12.99 2.75 -4.50
C THR A 9 -12.17 1.49 -4.37
N LEU A 10 -12.83 0.33 -4.30
CA LEU A 10 -12.15 -0.95 -4.47
C LEU A 10 -11.84 -1.21 -5.94
N ARG A 11 -10.56 -1.49 -6.21
CA ARG A 11 -10.09 -1.84 -7.55
C ARG A 11 -9.30 -3.12 -7.51
N GLN A 12 -9.81 -4.16 -8.17
CA GLN A 12 -9.04 -5.36 -8.43
C GLN A 12 -8.26 -5.23 -9.75
N SER A 13 -7.06 -5.80 -9.78
CA SER A 13 -6.23 -5.92 -10.97
C SER A 13 -6.06 -7.39 -11.34
N PHE A 14 -6.38 -7.75 -12.58
CA PHE A 14 -6.12 -9.08 -13.11
C PHE A 14 -4.78 -9.09 -13.86
N LEU A 15 -3.83 -9.91 -13.40
CA LEU A 15 -2.56 -10.10 -14.07
C LEU A 15 -2.64 -11.33 -14.98
N ARG A 16 -2.68 -11.08 -16.30
CA ARG A 16 -2.71 -12.16 -17.30
C ARG A 16 -1.49 -13.07 -17.22
N ALA A 17 -0.34 -12.54 -16.80
CA ALA A 17 0.92 -13.27 -16.77
C ALA A 17 0.90 -14.50 -15.83
N ASP A 18 0.08 -14.49 -14.79
CA ASP A 18 -0.08 -15.64 -13.89
C ASP A 18 -1.54 -16.04 -13.61
N GLY A 19 -2.48 -15.43 -14.32
CA GLY A 19 -3.91 -15.76 -14.26
C GLY A 19 -4.55 -15.45 -12.91
N ARG A 20 -4.12 -14.36 -12.24
CA ARG A 20 -4.58 -14.04 -10.88
C ARG A 20 -5.18 -12.65 -10.75
N TYR A 21 -6.18 -12.55 -9.91
CA TYR A 21 -6.74 -11.32 -9.39
C TYR A 21 -5.97 -10.87 -8.15
N TYR A 22 -5.84 -9.56 -8.02
CA TYR A 22 -5.21 -8.87 -6.92
C TYR A 22 -6.13 -7.75 -6.46
N LEU A 23 -6.52 -7.77 -5.20
CA LEU A 23 -7.34 -6.74 -4.59
C LEU A 23 -6.58 -6.14 -3.41
N PRO A 24 -6.03 -4.93 -3.55
CA PRO A 24 -5.50 -4.21 -2.41
C PRO A 24 -6.64 -3.85 -1.46
N LEU A 25 -6.39 -4.02 -0.17
CA LEU A 25 -7.31 -3.76 0.92
C LEU A 25 -6.61 -2.81 1.93
N PRO A 26 -7.36 -2.15 2.82
CA PRO A 26 -6.83 -1.59 4.06
C PRO A 26 -5.94 -2.58 4.83
N LYS A 27 -5.00 -2.08 5.64
CA LYS A 27 -4.26 -2.95 6.57
C LYS A 27 -5.27 -3.55 7.53
N LEU A 28 -5.27 -4.86 7.66
CA LEU A 28 -6.28 -5.58 8.42
C LEU A 28 -5.76 -5.84 9.83
N ASN A 29 -6.53 -5.41 10.83
CA ASN A 29 -6.27 -5.84 12.20
C ASN A 29 -6.63 -7.33 12.37
N ARG A 30 -6.31 -7.89 13.54
CA ARG A 30 -6.56 -9.31 13.81
C ARG A 30 -8.04 -9.68 13.67
N LEU A 31 -8.93 -8.87 14.22
CA LEU A 31 -10.37 -9.14 14.22
C LEU A 31 -10.94 -9.14 12.80
N GLN A 32 -10.51 -8.24 11.92
CA GLN A 32 -10.88 -8.25 10.51
C GLN A 32 -10.37 -9.48 9.77
N GLN A 33 -9.15 -9.93 10.06
CA GLN A 33 -8.62 -11.17 9.47
C GLN A 33 -9.44 -12.39 9.90
N GLU A 34 -9.89 -12.42 11.15
CA GLU A 34 -10.78 -13.46 11.69
C GLU A 34 -12.17 -13.40 11.03
N THR A 35 -12.75 -12.21 10.84
CA THR A 35 -14.03 -12.01 10.12
C THR A 35 -13.95 -12.50 8.68
N ILE A 36 -12.89 -12.16 7.94
CA ILE A 36 -12.68 -12.65 6.58
C ILE A 36 -12.56 -14.17 6.57
N ALA A 37 -11.77 -14.75 7.48
CA ALA A 37 -11.61 -16.19 7.59
C ALA A 37 -12.94 -16.90 7.87
N ALA A 38 -13.76 -16.35 8.77
CA ALA A 38 -15.08 -16.89 9.09
C ALA A 38 -16.03 -16.88 7.89
N ARG A 39 -16.04 -15.79 7.10
CA ARG A 39 -16.83 -15.73 5.87
C ARG A 39 -16.37 -16.77 4.86
N LEU A 40 -15.07 -16.84 4.59
CA LEU A 40 -14.52 -17.78 3.62
C LEU A 40 -14.88 -19.23 3.98
N LYS A 41 -14.86 -19.59 5.27
CA LYS A 41 -15.38 -20.88 5.76
C LYS A 41 -16.87 -21.06 5.46
N ARG A 42 -17.69 -20.04 5.74
CA ARG A 42 -19.15 -20.07 5.51
C ARG A 42 -19.52 -20.30 4.05
N ILE A 43 -18.73 -19.74 3.12
CA ILE A 43 -18.94 -19.91 1.68
C ILE A 43 -18.18 -21.13 1.10
N GLY A 44 -17.74 -22.07 1.95
CA GLY A 44 -17.25 -23.38 1.54
C GLY A 44 -15.74 -23.51 1.35
N PHE A 45 -14.93 -22.52 1.74
CA PHE A 45 -13.47 -22.65 1.69
C PHE A 45 -12.91 -23.30 2.96
N ARG A 46 -11.93 -24.17 2.80
CA ARG A 46 -11.05 -24.62 3.88
C ARG A 46 -10.01 -23.52 4.15
N VAL A 47 -10.07 -22.93 5.36
CA VAL A 47 -9.18 -21.82 5.74
C VAL A 47 -8.10 -22.30 6.69
N HIS A 48 -6.85 -21.98 6.36
CA HIS A 48 -5.67 -22.21 7.18
C HIS A 48 -5.15 -20.89 7.75
N GLY A 49 -4.92 -20.87 9.07
CA GLY A 49 -4.39 -19.71 9.80
C GLY A 49 -2.88 -19.49 9.64
N GLY A 50 -2.39 -18.37 10.18
CA GLY A 50 -0.99 -17.93 10.16
C GLY A 50 -0.88 -16.43 9.89
N LYS A 51 0.32 -15.92 9.55
CA LYS A 51 0.54 -14.50 9.14
C LYS A 51 -0.25 -14.08 7.89
N ARG A 52 -0.80 -15.05 7.15
CA ARG A 52 -1.67 -14.87 5.98
C ARG A 52 -2.79 -15.90 6.07
N SER A 53 -4.03 -15.45 5.87
CA SER A 53 -5.19 -16.33 5.73
C SER A 53 -5.14 -16.98 4.36
N ARG A 54 -5.06 -18.31 4.32
CA ARG A 54 -5.06 -19.09 3.07
C ARG A 54 -6.34 -19.91 3.01
N ALA A 55 -7.20 -19.61 2.04
CA ALA A 55 -8.47 -20.28 1.82
C ALA A 55 -8.42 -21.07 0.51
N TYR A 56 -8.88 -22.32 0.53
CA TYR A 56 -8.94 -23.19 -0.64
C TYR A 56 -10.32 -23.85 -0.76
N SER A 57 -10.83 -23.94 -1.98
CA SER A 57 -12.02 -24.72 -2.36
C SER A 57 -11.66 -25.63 -3.53
N SER A 58 -12.63 -26.43 -4.00
CA SER A 58 -12.49 -27.18 -5.26
C SER A 58 -12.41 -26.27 -6.49
N SER A 59 -12.94 -25.04 -6.39
CA SER A 59 -13.01 -24.06 -7.48
C SER A 59 -11.85 -23.07 -7.51
N GLY A 60 -11.09 -22.91 -6.42
CA GLY A 60 -9.95 -22.00 -6.40
C GLY A 60 -9.34 -21.74 -5.03
N PHE A 61 -8.57 -20.66 -4.95
CA PHE A 61 -7.90 -20.22 -3.74
C PHE A 61 -8.07 -18.71 -3.53
N ILE A 62 -8.13 -18.29 -2.27
CA ILE A 62 -8.08 -16.89 -1.87
C ILE A 62 -7.04 -16.76 -0.77
N HIS A 63 -6.00 -15.95 -0.99
CA HIS A 63 -5.00 -15.65 0.03
C HIS A 63 -5.13 -14.18 0.43
N VAL A 64 -5.28 -13.93 1.73
CA VAL A 64 -5.39 -12.58 2.30
C VAL A 64 -4.25 -12.36 3.27
N GLY A 65 -3.39 -11.38 2.97
CA GLY A 65 -2.33 -10.94 3.87
C GLY A 65 -2.80 -9.83 4.79
N GLY A 66 -2.39 -9.85 6.06
CA GLY A 66 -2.69 -8.78 7.03
C GLY A 66 -2.20 -7.38 6.62
N SER A 67 -1.25 -7.31 5.68
CA SER A 67 -0.81 -6.05 5.07
C SER A 67 -1.83 -5.43 4.09
N GLY A 68 -3.02 -6.01 3.95
CA GLY A 68 -4.08 -5.48 3.08
C GLY A 68 -3.88 -5.83 1.61
N LEU A 69 -3.62 -7.10 1.29
CA LEU A 69 -3.64 -7.58 -0.10
C LEU A 69 -4.30 -8.95 -0.16
N ALA A 70 -5.33 -9.07 -0.98
CA ALA A 70 -5.93 -10.32 -1.37
C ALA A 70 -5.46 -10.74 -2.78
N THR A 71 -5.26 -12.05 -2.99
CA THR A 71 -4.99 -12.63 -4.30
C THR A 71 -5.79 -13.92 -4.49
N SER A 72 -6.21 -14.18 -5.72
CA SER A 72 -7.03 -15.33 -6.07
C SER A 72 -6.87 -15.69 -7.54
N ASN A 73 -7.16 -16.95 -7.91
CA ASN A 73 -7.37 -17.36 -9.30
C ASN A 73 -8.81 -17.10 -9.78
N MET A 74 -9.65 -16.55 -8.92
CA MET A 74 -11.06 -16.20 -9.15
C MET A 74 -11.28 -14.72 -8.85
N ASP A 75 -12.39 -14.16 -9.34
CA ASP A 75 -12.84 -12.82 -8.98
C ASP A 75 -12.92 -12.66 -7.45
N LEU A 76 -12.38 -11.55 -6.93
CA LEU A 76 -12.29 -11.29 -5.50
C LEU A 76 -13.48 -10.49 -4.97
N PHE A 77 -14.27 -9.88 -5.85
CA PHE A 77 -15.40 -9.04 -5.43
C PHE A 77 -16.51 -9.89 -4.82
N ASP A 78 -16.91 -10.99 -5.45
CA ASP A 78 -17.97 -11.86 -4.91
C ASP A 78 -17.72 -12.33 -3.47
N PRO A 79 -16.53 -12.86 -3.11
CA PRO A 79 -16.27 -13.33 -1.74
C PRO A 79 -15.99 -12.21 -0.73
N LEU A 80 -15.47 -11.04 -1.16
CA LEU A 80 -14.95 -10.01 -0.23
C LEU A 80 -15.76 -8.72 -0.20
N VAL A 81 -16.36 -8.27 -1.30
CA VAL A 81 -17.15 -7.02 -1.33
C VAL A 81 -18.33 -7.04 -0.37
N PRO A 82 -19.10 -8.15 -0.27
CA PRO A 82 -20.19 -8.23 0.70
C PRO A 82 -19.76 -8.09 2.17
N LEU A 83 -18.47 -8.32 2.47
CA LEU A 83 -17.94 -8.20 3.84
C LEU A 83 -17.52 -6.79 4.23
N ILE A 84 -17.29 -5.89 3.27
CA ILE A 84 -16.78 -4.55 3.56
C ILE A 84 -17.58 -3.85 4.66
N PRO A 85 -18.93 -3.78 4.64
CA PRO A 85 -19.68 -3.16 5.73
C PRO A 85 -19.41 -3.77 7.10
N GLU A 86 -19.25 -5.10 7.19
CA GLU A 86 -18.92 -5.78 8.45
C GLU A 86 -17.50 -5.42 8.90
N LEU A 87 -16.54 -5.36 7.96
CA LEU A 87 -15.14 -5.01 8.24
C LEU A 87 -14.96 -3.56 8.70
N LEU A 88 -15.77 -2.64 8.17
CA LEU A 88 -15.75 -1.22 8.56
C LEU A 88 -16.37 -0.96 9.93
N ARG A 89 -17.25 -1.85 10.42
CA ARG A 89 -17.86 -1.76 11.75
C ARG A 89 -16.98 -2.34 12.86
N VAL A 90 -15.89 -3.03 12.51
CA VAL A 90 -14.95 -3.57 13.50
C VAL A 90 -14.29 -2.42 14.27
N LYS A 91 -14.24 -2.54 15.60
CA LYS A 91 -13.55 -1.55 16.45
C LYS A 91 -12.11 -1.38 15.98
N ARG A 92 -11.71 -0.13 15.75
CA ARG A 92 -10.33 0.22 15.40
C ARG A 92 -9.41 -0.11 16.58
N GLU A 93 -8.23 -0.61 16.27
CA GLU A 93 -7.21 -0.97 17.25
C GLU A 93 -6.47 0.30 17.68
N GLU A 94 -6.43 0.59 18.98
CA GLU A 94 -5.66 1.73 19.50
C GLU A 94 -4.19 1.34 19.55
N VAL A 95 -3.34 2.19 18.95
CA VAL A 95 -1.91 1.94 18.82
C VAL A 95 -1.18 3.24 19.10
N ALA A 96 -0.09 3.17 19.88
CA ALA A 96 0.75 4.33 20.13
C ALA A 96 1.19 4.99 18.82
N LEU A 97 1.13 6.32 18.74
CA LEU A 97 1.42 7.04 17.50
C LEU A 97 2.75 6.65 16.84
N ASP A 98 3.80 6.44 17.63
CA ASP A 98 5.13 6.07 17.13
C ASP A 98 5.13 4.66 16.55
N GLU A 99 4.40 3.73 17.17
CA GLU A 99 4.21 2.38 16.63
C GLU A 99 3.44 2.44 15.31
N LEU A 100 2.35 3.20 15.25
CA LEU A 100 1.56 3.39 14.04
C LEU A 100 2.38 4.04 12.91
N ALA A 101 3.13 5.11 13.21
CA ALA A 101 4.03 5.76 12.26
C ALA A 101 5.11 4.78 11.75
N SER A 102 5.66 3.95 12.63
CA SER A 102 6.64 2.93 12.27
C SER A 102 6.09 1.90 11.27
N MET A 103 4.77 1.72 11.18
CA MET A 103 4.17 0.83 10.18
C MET A 103 4.28 1.37 8.75
N TYR A 104 4.58 2.66 8.57
CA TYR A 104 4.62 3.35 7.28
C TYR A 104 6.04 3.74 6.87
N PHE A 105 6.88 4.17 7.81
CA PHE A 105 8.24 4.58 7.51
C PHE A 105 9.16 4.43 8.72
N ALA A 106 10.46 4.48 8.47
CA ALA A 106 11.49 4.72 9.46
C ALA A 106 12.28 5.96 9.03
N ALA A 107 12.42 6.94 9.92
CA ALA A 107 13.17 8.16 9.68
C ALA A 107 14.42 8.20 10.58
N LYS A 108 15.56 8.57 10.02
CA LYS A 108 16.80 8.78 10.77
C LYS A 108 17.49 10.04 10.27
N ARG A 109 17.92 10.90 11.20
CA ARG A 109 18.73 12.07 10.85
C ARG A 109 20.21 11.73 10.95
N ARG A 110 20.99 12.05 9.92
CA ARG A 110 22.46 11.90 9.93
C ARG A 110 23.09 13.10 9.22
N GLY A 111 23.90 13.88 9.94
CA GLY A 111 24.62 15.02 9.36
C GLY A 111 23.71 16.05 8.66
N GLY A 112 22.56 16.39 9.24
CA GLY A 112 21.60 17.33 8.65
C GLY A 112 20.69 16.75 7.56
N VAL A 113 20.96 15.53 7.07
CA VAL A 113 20.14 14.83 6.08
C VAL A 113 19.11 13.93 6.78
N LEU A 114 17.87 13.98 6.31
CA LEU A 114 16.81 13.06 6.73
C LEU A 114 16.80 11.85 5.80
N GLN A 115 17.16 10.68 6.36
CA GLN A 115 17.05 9.40 5.67
C GLN A 115 15.70 8.78 5.98
N LEU A 116 14.90 8.54 4.95
CA LEU A 116 13.62 7.85 5.08
C LEU A 116 13.69 6.50 4.40
N ARG A 117 13.37 5.46 5.17
CA ARG A 117 13.12 4.12 4.66
C ARG A 117 11.63 3.85 4.78
N LEU A 118 10.98 3.75 3.64
CA LEU A 118 9.55 3.48 3.62
C LEU A 118 9.29 2.02 3.94
N ARG A 119 8.22 1.77 4.65
CA ARG A 119 7.67 0.43 4.87
C ARG A 119 6.45 0.26 3.97
N VAL A 120 6.67 0.41 2.66
CA VAL A 120 5.63 0.26 1.65
C VAL A 120 5.22 -1.21 1.56
N ARG A 121 3.91 -1.48 1.60
CA ARG A 121 3.31 -2.82 1.43
C ARG A 121 3.78 -3.49 0.15
N ALA A 122 4.10 -2.67 -0.86
CA ALA A 122 4.55 -3.05 -2.21
C ALA A 122 5.75 -4.01 -2.27
N GLU A 123 6.40 -4.33 -1.15
CA GLU A 123 7.70 -5.03 -1.17
C GLU A 123 7.89 -6.10 -0.11
N SER A 124 6.90 -6.30 0.76
CA SER A 124 6.93 -7.33 1.82
C SER A 124 6.41 -8.70 1.33
N LEU A 125 5.75 -8.76 0.17
CA LEU A 125 5.12 -9.96 -0.39
C LEU A 125 5.49 -10.12 -1.88
N GLY A 126 5.82 -11.34 -2.32
CA GLY A 126 6.09 -11.63 -3.75
C GLY A 126 4.94 -11.23 -4.70
N LEU A 127 3.73 -11.06 -4.16
CA LEU A 127 2.54 -10.60 -4.88
C LEU A 127 2.65 -9.15 -5.37
N TRP A 128 3.19 -8.26 -4.55
CA TRP A 128 3.36 -6.85 -4.96
C TRP A 128 4.49 -6.66 -5.98
N ARG A 129 5.51 -7.52 -5.96
CA ARG A 129 6.54 -7.54 -7.02
C ARG A 129 5.94 -7.85 -8.39
N LYS A 130 4.89 -8.69 -8.44
CA LYS A 130 4.18 -9.02 -9.69
C LYS A 130 3.36 -7.83 -10.20
N LEU A 131 2.60 -7.19 -9.30
CA LEU A 131 1.91 -5.94 -9.65
C LEU A 131 2.90 -4.90 -10.18
N ARG A 132 4.07 -4.75 -9.56
CA ARG A 132 5.12 -3.86 -10.05
C ARG A 132 5.69 -4.25 -11.41
N ALA A 133 6.02 -5.52 -11.63
CA ALA A 133 6.51 -6.01 -12.92
C ALA A 133 5.53 -5.71 -14.07
N GLU A 134 4.24 -5.60 -13.76
CA GLU A 134 3.18 -5.27 -14.69
C GLU A 134 2.79 -3.77 -14.67
N GLY A 135 3.51 -2.94 -13.91
CA GLY A 135 3.24 -1.50 -13.79
C GLY A 135 1.96 -1.13 -13.01
N GLU A 136 1.40 -2.08 -12.27
CA GLU A 136 0.21 -1.95 -11.43
C GLU A 136 0.57 -1.79 -9.94
N SER A 137 1.79 -1.35 -9.60
CA SER A 137 2.18 -1.06 -8.21
C SER A 137 1.62 0.29 -7.80
N LEU A 138 0.82 0.30 -6.74
CA LEU A 138 0.06 1.45 -6.26
C LEU A 138 0.36 1.63 -4.76
N LEU A 139 0.61 2.87 -4.33
CA LEU A 139 0.53 3.20 -2.91
C LEU A 139 -0.93 3.11 -2.49
N THR A 140 -1.19 2.57 -1.30
CA THR A 140 -2.50 2.77 -0.69
C THR A 140 -2.66 4.26 -0.32
N PRO A 141 -3.88 4.82 -0.25
CA PRO A 141 -4.05 6.24 0.01
C PRO A 141 -3.39 6.74 1.30
N ASP A 142 -3.33 5.89 2.34
CA ASP A 142 -2.58 6.12 3.57
C ASP A 142 -1.08 6.25 3.35
N GLU A 143 -0.48 5.33 2.59
CA GLU A 143 0.94 5.39 2.25
C GLU A 143 1.26 6.67 1.45
N ALA A 144 0.35 7.06 0.53
CA ALA A 144 0.50 8.27 -0.25
C ALA A 144 0.37 9.54 0.60
N ALA A 145 -0.57 9.58 1.54
CA ALA A 145 -0.75 10.70 2.47
C ALA A 145 0.49 10.87 3.37
N VAL A 146 1.00 9.78 3.94
CA VAL A 146 2.24 9.79 4.73
C VAL A 146 3.43 10.20 3.86
N MET A 147 3.51 9.75 2.60
CA MET A 147 4.57 10.18 1.68
C MET A 147 4.57 11.68 1.44
N LYS A 148 3.40 12.23 1.15
CA LYS A 148 3.24 13.66 0.88
C LYS A 148 3.60 14.50 2.11
N LEU A 149 3.28 14.01 3.31
CA LEU A 149 3.74 14.64 4.55
C LEU A 149 5.26 14.65 4.67
N LEU A 150 5.91 13.51 4.40
CA LEU A 150 7.36 13.35 4.54
C LEU A 150 8.16 14.17 3.51
N LEU A 151 7.60 14.35 2.33
CA LEU A 151 8.19 15.13 1.25
C LEU A 151 7.85 16.62 1.34
N LYS A 152 6.99 17.01 2.28
CA LYS A 152 6.63 18.41 2.50
C LYS A 152 7.89 19.20 2.85
N ASP A 153 8.12 20.29 2.10
CA ASP A 153 9.27 21.19 2.25
C ASP A 153 10.64 20.52 2.02
N ALA A 154 10.67 19.30 1.48
CA ALA A 154 11.90 18.58 1.21
C ALA A 154 12.66 19.22 0.03
N ARG A 155 13.98 19.27 0.12
CA ARG A 155 14.86 19.77 -0.94
C ARG A 155 15.92 18.74 -1.33
N GLY A 156 16.47 18.89 -2.54
CA GLY A 156 17.45 17.97 -3.12
C GLY A 156 16.82 17.10 -4.19
N GLY A 157 17.32 15.88 -4.37
CA GLY A 157 16.81 14.93 -5.35
C GLY A 157 16.32 13.64 -4.69
N VAL A 158 15.27 13.07 -5.27
CA VAL A 158 14.72 11.77 -4.92
C VAL A 158 15.17 10.75 -5.96
N GLU A 159 16.02 9.80 -5.54
CA GLU A 159 16.32 8.62 -6.35
C GLU A 159 15.10 7.69 -6.35
N ALA A 160 14.46 7.58 -7.51
CA ALA A 160 13.25 6.80 -7.71
C ALA A 160 13.34 5.99 -9.01
N VAL A 161 12.40 5.07 -9.16
CA VAL A 161 12.18 4.41 -10.43
C VAL A 161 10.94 5.03 -11.07
N THR A 162 11.07 5.47 -12.32
CA THR A 162 9.98 6.08 -13.09
C THR A 162 9.61 5.22 -14.29
N ASP A 163 8.36 5.30 -14.74
CA ASP A 163 7.92 4.72 -16.03
C ASP A 163 8.15 5.66 -17.23
N TYR A 164 8.84 6.78 -17.00
CA TYR A 164 9.20 7.79 -17.98
C TYR A 164 10.67 8.19 -17.84
N PRO A 165 11.36 8.52 -18.95
CA PRO A 165 12.75 8.95 -18.88
C PRO A 165 12.88 10.35 -18.26
N THR A 166 13.95 10.57 -17.52
CA THR A 166 14.41 11.90 -17.09
C THR A 166 15.85 12.12 -17.55
N GLU A 167 16.31 13.36 -17.54
CA GLU A 167 17.71 13.67 -17.86
C GLU A 167 18.65 12.89 -16.92
N GLY A 168 19.70 12.28 -17.49
CA GLY A 168 20.66 11.46 -16.74
C GLY A 168 20.14 10.11 -16.22
N SER A 169 18.89 9.74 -16.53
CA SER A 169 18.31 8.47 -16.07
C SER A 169 18.96 7.24 -16.72
N ARG A 170 18.97 6.13 -15.97
CA ARG A 170 19.49 4.84 -16.47
C ARG A 170 18.35 3.88 -16.68
N VAL A 171 18.29 3.26 -17.85
CA VAL A 171 17.30 2.22 -18.14
C VAL A 171 17.54 1.02 -17.22
N THR A 172 16.46 0.55 -16.61
CA THR A 172 16.42 -0.66 -15.80
C THR A 172 15.22 -1.50 -16.21
N GLN A 173 15.35 -2.81 -16.20
CA GLN A 173 14.26 -3.70 -16.54
C GLN A 173 13.65 -4.28 -15.26
N ILE A 174 12.36 -4.06 -15.05
CA ILE A 174 11.61 -4.68 -13.96
C ILE A 174 10.51 -5.56 -14.56
N GLY A 175 10.72 -6.87 -14.50
CA GLY A 175 9.85 -7.83 -15.18
C GLY A 175 9.93 -7.66 -16.70
N ARG A 176 8.78 -7.40 -17.33
CA ARG A 176 8.67 -7.26 -18.79
C ARG A 176 8.66 -5.81 -19.27
N ARG A 177 8.72 -4.83 -18.36
CA ARG A 177 8.63 -3.40 -18.70
C ARG A 177 9.96 -2.69 -18.48
N PRO A 178 10.33 -1.77 -19.40
CA PRO A 178 11.43 -0.85 -19.17
C PRO A 178 11.00 0.21 -18.15
N TYR A 179 11.91 0.53 -17.25
CA TYR A 179 11.80 1.58 -16.25
C TYR A 179 13.10 2.40 -16.26
N TYR A 180 13.09 3.51 -15.54
CA TYR A 180 14.23 4.42 -15.48
C TYR A 180 14.59 4.69 -14.02
N LEU A 181 15.85 4.48 -13.66
CA LEU A 181 16.40 4.98 -12.41
C LEU A 181 16.69 6.47 -12.61
N SER A 182 15.93 7.30 -11.92
CA SER A 182 15.87 8.74 -12.09
C SER A 182 16.10 9.44 -10.75
N THR A 183 16.72 10.62 -10.83
CA THR A 183 16.76 11.56 -9.71
C THR A 183 15.83 12.71 -10.07
N ILE A 184 14.74 12.87 -9.33
CA ILE A 184 13.72 13.90 -9.60
C ILE A 184 13.45 14.76 -8.37
N ASP A 185 12.85 15.93 -8.58
CA ASP A 185 12.48 16.83 -7.48
C ASP A 185 11.44 16.18 -6.54
N PRO A 186 11.52 16.44 -5.21
CA PRO A 186 10.58 15.89 -4.24
C PRO A 186 9.11 16.20 -4.55
N GLU A 187 8.83 17.41 -5.05
CA GLU A 187 7.48 17.83 -5.44
C GLU A 187 6.99 17.08 -6.68
N GLU A 188 7.84 16.94 -7.70
CA GLU A 188 7.54 16.13 -8.88
C GLU A 188 7.26 14.67 -8.46
N PHE A 189 8.14 14.09 -7.64
CA PHE A 189 7.96 12.74 -7.12
C PHE A 189 6.61 12.60 -6.39
N ALA A 190 6.28 13.52 -5.48
CA ALA A 190 5.03 13.51 -4.74
C ALA A 190 3.78 13.60 -5.64
N SER A 191 3.86 14.37 -6.72
CA SER A 191 2.77 14.53 -7.71
C SER A 191 2.58 13.30 -8.61
N ASN A 192 3.66 12.55 -8.85
CA ASN A 192 3.67 11.34 -9.69
C ASN A 192 3.54 10.04 -8.88
N LEU A 193 3.30 10.11 -7.57
CA LEU A 193 2.96 8.93 -6.77
C LEU A 193 1.63 8.35 -7.23
N ARG A 194 1.66 7.15 -7.82
CA ARG A 194 0.43 6.46 -8.22
C ARG A 194 -0.25 5.81 -7.00
N THR A 195 -1.47 6.24 -6.72
CA THR A 195 -2.36 5.63 -5.72
C THR A 195 -3.32 4.65 -6.38
N ILE A 196 -4.00 3.81 -5.59
CA ILE A 196 -4.99 2.86 -6.11
C ILE A 196 -6.17 3.52 -6.85
N GLU A 197 -6.51 4.73 -6.42
CA GLU A 197 -7.64 5.51 -6.93
C GLU A 197 -7.22 6.52 -8.02
N GLY A 198 -5.90 6.74 -8.17
CA GLY A 198 -5.37 7.76 -9.07
C GLY A 198 -5.51 7.40 -10.55
N PRO A 199 -5.69 8.39 -11.44
CA PRO A 199 -5.69 8.15 -12.88
C PRO A 199 -4.33 7.56 -13.33
N ARG A 200 -4.36 6.73 -14.38
CA ARG A 200 -3.15 6.16 -14.99
C ARG A 200 -2.37 7.26 -15.75
N ARG A 201 -1.57 8.04 -15.02
CA ARG A 201 -0.59 9.01 -15.52
C ARG A 201 0.84 8.47 -15.39
N ARG A 202 1.85 9.31 -15.67
CA ARG A 202 3.26 9.06 -15.28
C ARG A 202 3.33 8.59 -13.83
N ASN A 203 4.25 7.68 -13.54
CA ASN A 203 4.41 7.11 -12.21
C ASN A 203 5.86 7.10 -11.78
N ALA A 204 6.07 7.53 -10.55
CA ALA A 204 7.32 7.37 -9.83
C ALA A 204 7.07 6.46 -8.63
N TYR A 205 7.96 5.49 -8.41
CA TYR A 205 7.90 4.60 -7.25
C TYR A 205 9.26 4.43 -6.61
N LEU A 206 9.23 4.12 -5.32
CA LEU A 206 10.43 3.84 -4.54
C LEU A 206 10.67 2.33 -4.47
N PRO A 207 11.84 1.84 -4.93
CA PRO A 207 12.23 0.44 -4.72
C PRO A 207 12.62 0.17 -3.24
N ARG A 208 12.76 -1.10 -2.87
CA ARG A 208 12.94 -1.57 -1.48
C ARG A 208 14.25 -1.18 -0.85
N SER A 209 15.22 -1.10 -1.72
CA SER A 209 16.53 -0.59 -1.41
C SER A 209 16.56 0.94 -1.36
N ALA A 210 15.54 1.64 -1.89
CA ALA A 210 15.54 3.09 -1.89
C ALA A 210 15.44 3.61 -0.48
N THR A 211 16.41 4.45 -0.16
CA THR A 211 16.41 5.31 0.99
C THR A 211 16.28 6.72 0.44
N LEU A 212 15.20 7.41 0.76
CA LEU A 212 15.08 8.83 0.41
C LEU A 212 16.05 9.61 1.29
N SER A 213 16.91 10.41 0.67
CA SER A 213 17.84 11.28 1.38
C SER A 213 17.45 12.72 1.12
N LEU A 214 16.71 13.31 2.06
CA LEU A 214 16.14 14.65 1.90
C LEU A 214 17.02 15.68 2.62
N ARG A 215 17.45 16.71 1.89
CA ARG A 215 18.16 17.86 2.47
C ARG A 215 17.13 18.87 2.99
N SER A 216 17.46 19.52 4.10
CA SER A 216 16.61 20.55 4.74
C SER A 216 15.23 20.10 5.23
N SER A 217 14.87 18.83 5.09
CA SER A 217 13.62 18.28 5.63
C SER A 217 13.72 18.09 7.15
N ARG A 218 12.63 18.41 7.87
CA ARG A 218 12.48 18.13 9.30
C ARG A 218 11.68 16.84 9.50
N PRO A 219 11.97 16.07 10.57
CA PRO A 219 11.08 14.99 10.96
C PRO A 219 9.64 15.51 11.16
N PRO A 220 8.61 14.72 10.81
CA PRO A 220 7.23 15.05 11.13
C PRO A 220 7.07 15.28 12.63
N THR A 221 6.31 16.31 13.01
CA THR A 221 5.94 16.53 14.42
C THR A 221 4.86 15.53 14.84
N ARG A 222 4.73 15.30 16.16
CA ARG A 222 3.63 14.51 16.74
C ARG A 222 2.26 15.01 16.24
N SER A 223 2.04 16.33 16.20
CA SER A 223 0.78 16.92 15.74
C SER A 223 0.52 16.73 14.24
N GLU A 224 1.56 16.72 13.40
CA GLU A 224 1.43 16.42 11.97
C GLU A 224 1.11 14.95 11.74
N LEU A 225 1.77 14.05 12.47
CA LEU A 225 1.49 12.61 12.42
C LEU A 225 0.08 12.31 12.93
N LEU A 226 -0.34 12.88 14.06
CA LEU A 226 -1.71 12.71 14.58
C LEU A 226 -2.76 13.19 13.57
N ARG A 227 -2.52 14.33 12.93
CA ARG A 227 -3.44 14.87 11.93
C ARG A 227 -3.55 13.95 10.73
N VAL A 228 -2.41 13.58 10.12
CA VAL A 228 -2.40 12.74 8.92
C VAL A 228 -2.91 11.34 9.23
N LEU A 229 -2.37 10.69 10.26
CA LEU A 229 -2.70 9.32 10.66
C LEU A 229 -4.12 9.22 11.25
N GLY A 230 -4.57 10.23 11.98
CA GLY A 230 -5.94 10.34 12.47
C GLY A 230 -6.96 10.67 11.39
N SER A 231 -6.54 11.35 10.30
CA SER A 231 -7.39 11.62 9.13
C SER A 231 -7.40 10.50 8.09
N LEU A 232 -6.69 9.38 8.31
CA LEU A 232 -6.65 8.26 7.36
C LEU A 232 -7.99 7.48 7.24
N ASP A 233 -9.02 7.90 7.97
CA ASP A 233 -10.41 7.43 7.86
C ASP A 233 -10.55 5.90 7.76
N GLU A 234 -11.51 5.40 6.96
CA GLU A 234 -11.84 3.98 6.76
C GLU A 234 -10.69 3.10 6.26
N TRP A 235 -9.56 3.69 5.81
CA TRP A 235 -8.39 2.95 5.33
C TRP A 235 -7.47 2.46 6.44
N CYS A 236 -7.56 3.08 7.62
CA CYS A 236 -6.70 2.77 8.75
C CYS A 236 -7.53 2.13 9.85
N CYS A 237 -7.31 0.84 10.08
CA CYS A 237 -7.99 0.09 11.13
C CYS A 237 -7.38 0.34 12.52
N PHE A 238 -6.56 1.39 12.62
CA PHE A 238 -5.83 1.79 13.79
C PHE A 238 -6.16 3.24 14.14
N THR A 239 -6.32 3.54 15.42
CA THR A 239 -6.46 4.89 15.93
C THR A 239 -5.21 5.23 16.75
N PRO A 240 -4.54 6.38 16.49
CA PRO A 240 -3.40 6.76 17.31
C PRO A 240 -3.82 7.14 18.73
N GLU A 241 -3.07 6.64 19.73
CA GLU A 241 -3.12 7.06 21.14
C GLU A 241 -2.16 8.23 21.45
#